data_AF-A0A3B0P0I1-F1
#
_entry.id   AF-A0A3B0P0I1-F1
#
_cell.length_a   1.000
_cell.length_b   1.000
_cell.length_c   1.000
_cell.angle_alpha   90.00
_cell.angle_beta   90.00
_cell.angle_gamma   90.00
#
_symmetry.space_group_name_H-M   'P 1'
#
loop_
_entity.id
_entity.type
_entity.pdbx_description
1 polymer ?
#
loop_
_entity_poly.entity_id
_entity_poly.type
_entity_poly.pdbx_seq_one_letter_code
_entity_poly.pdbx_strand_id
1 'polypeptide(L)' 'MPKLELEKKYLELVRPELIKEFGYSSIMQAPRLQKIVINMTAGNEVSNSKAIEEVMVELSQITGQKPYQTVAKKSLASW' A
#
# COMPACT_ATOMS: atom_id res chain seq x y z
N MET A 1 -12.00 3.70 19.04
CA MET A 1 -11.73 4.32 17.73
C MET A 1 -12.91 4.01 16.81
N PRO A 2 -13.50 5.00 16.12
CA PRO A 2 -14.56 4.75 15.15
C PRO A 2 -14.02 3.89 13.99
N LYS A 3 -14.75 2.84 13.59
CA LYS A 3 -14.41 2.01 12.42
C LYS A 3 -14.49 2.84 11.13
N LEU A 4 -13.46 2.74 10.29
CA LEU A 4 -13.38 3.40 8.98
C LEU A 4 -14.50 2.88 8.06
N GLU A 5 -15.04 3.73 7.17
CA GLU A 5 -16.15 3.35 6.29
C GLU A 5 -15.83 2.16 5.38
N LEU A 6 -14.62 2.12 4.83
CA LEU A 6 -14.15 1.00 4.00
C LEU A 6 -14.15 -0.33 4.77
N GLU A 7 -13.75 -0.30 6.04
CA GLU A 7 -13.75 -1.50 6.88
C GLU A 7 -15.18 -1.99 7.14
N LYS A 8 -16.12 -1.07 7.42
CA LYS A 8 -17.54 -1.41 7.60
C LYS A 8 -18.12 -2.04 6.33
N LYS A 9 -17.90 -1.39 5.17
CA LYS A 9 -18.35 -1.90 3.86
C LYS A 9 -17.84 -3.31 3.60
N TYR A 10 -16.57 -3.57 3.90
CA TYR A 10 -15.99 -4.91 3.74
C TYR A 10 -16.64 -5.95 4.66
N LEU A 11 -16.84 -5.62 5.94
CA LEU A 11 -17.37 -6.56 6.94
C LEU A 11 -18.86 -6.89 6.76
N GLU A 12 -19.65 -5.90 6.33
CA GLU A 12 -21.11 -5.96 6.28
C GLU A 12 -21.65 -6.38 4.90
N LEU A 13 -20.95 -6.04 3.81
CA LEU A 13 -21.42 -6.28 2.44
C LEU A 13 -20.51 -7.28 1.70
N VAL A 14 -19.24 -6.92 1.53
CA VAL A 14 -18.33 -7.66 0.64
C VAL A 14 -18.06 -9.08 1.16
N ARG A 15 -17.69 -9.24 2.44
CA ARG A 15 -17.35 -10.55 3.00
C ARG A 15 -18.54 -11.54 2.98
N PRO A 16 -19.77 -11.15 3.38
CA PRO A 16 -20.94 -12.03 3.25
C PRO A 16 -21.25 -12.44 1.81
N GLU A 17 -21.12 -11.53 0.84
CA GLU A 17 -21.31 -11.84 -0.58
C GLU A 17 -20.27 -12.86 -1.07
N LEU A 18 -18.99 -12.67 -0.74
CA LEU A 18 -17.92 -13.61 -1.09
C LEU A 18 -18.15 -15.01 -0.48
N ILE A 19 -18.63 -15.09 0.76
CA ILE A 19 -18.95 -16.38 1.40
C ILE A 19 -20.10 -17.08 0.67
N LYS A 20 -21.13 -16.34 0.25
CA LYS A 20 -22.27 -16.90 -0.50
C LYS A 20 -21.86 -17.35 -1.90
N GLU A 21 -21.06 -16.55 -2.60
CA GLU A 21 -20.65 -16.81 -3.98
C GLU A 21 -19.67 -17.98 -4.08
N PHE A 22 -18.69 -18.06 -3.17
CA PHE A 22 -17.62 -19.06 -3.22
C PHE A 22 -17.80 -20.22 -2.24
N GLY A 23 -18.88 -20.22 -1.43
CA GLY A 23 -19.24 -21.33 -0.55
C GLY A 23 -18.25 -21.60 0.59
N TYR A 24 -17.57 -20.58 1.11
CA TYR A 24 -16.60 -20.74 2.19
C TYR A 24 -17.25 -21.31 3.45
N SER A 25 -16.66 -22.35 4.04
CA SER A 25 -17.18 -23.02 5.24
C SER A 25 -16.80 -22.30 6.53
N SER A 26 -15.80 -21.43 6.49
CA SER A 26 -15.33 -20.65 7.63
C SER A 26 -15.16 -19.18 7.27
N ILE A 27 -15.55 -18.30 8.20
CA ILE A 27 -15.39 -16.84 8.07
C ILE A 27 -13.92 -16.46 7.83
N MET A 28 -12.98 -17.24 8.36
CA MET A 28 -11.54 -17.00 8.23
C MET A 28 -10.99 -17.37 6.84
N GLN A 29 -11.74 -18.13 6.03
CA GLN A 29 -11.36 -18.45 4.66
C GLN A 29 -11.67 -17.31 3.68
N ALA A 30 -12.56 -16.39 4.06
CA ALA A 30 -12.90 -15.27 3.21
C ALA A 30 -11.67 -14.37 2.96
N PRO A 31 -11.38 -14.00 1.70
CA PRO A 31 -10.22 -13.18 1.34
C PRO A 31 -10.20 -11.83 2.07
N ARG A 32 -9.05 -11.47 2.65
CA ARG A 32 -8.84 -10.20 3.37
C ARG A 32 -7.65 -9.41 2.85
N LEU A 33 -7.70 -8.09 3.00
CA LEU A 33 -6.55 -7.22 2.73
C LEU A 33 -5.50 -7.38 3.84
N GLN A 34 -4.30 -7.81 3.47
CA GLN A 34 -3.20 -7.99 4.43
C GLN A 34 -2.30 -6.75 4.53
N LYS A 35 -1.90 -6.17 3.39
CA LYS A 35 -1.05 -4.98 3.34
C LYS A 35 -1.27 -4.22 2.03
N ILE A 36 -1.11 -2.91 2.09
CA ILE A 36 -1.03 -2.04 0.91
C ILE A 36 0.38 -1.44 0.93
N VAL A 37 1.15 -1.69 -0.14
CA VAL A 37 2.52 -1.16 -0.27
C VAL A 37 2.49 -0.07 -1.32
N ILE A 38 2.93 1.12 -0.95
CA ILE A 38 3.03 2.28 -1.83
C ILE A 38 4.51 2.46 -2.16
N ASN A 39 4.83 2.53 -3.46
CA ASN A 39 6.17 2.77 -3.96
C ASN A 39 6.14 4.01 -4.86
N MET A 40 7.10 4.90 -4.68
CA MET A 40 7.31 6.07 -5.53
C MET A 40 8.76 6.08 -6.00
N THR A 41 8.94 6.32 -7.30
CA THR A 41 10.26 6.46 -7.92
C THR A 41 10.56 7.93 -8.11
N ALA A 42 11.77 8.38 -7.73
CA ALA A 42 12.25 9.75 -7.93
C ALA A 42 12.68 10.07 -9.39
N GLY A 43 12.30 9.21 -10.34
CA GLY A 43 12.54 9.40 -11.77
C GLY A 43 14.03 9.51 -12.14
N ASN A 44 14.35 10.43 -13.06
CA ASN A 44 15.71 10.70 -13.51
C ASN A 44 16.53 11.54 -12.50
N GLU A 45 15.92 11.97 -11.39
CA GLU A 45 16.55 12.81 -10.37
C GLU A 45 17.09 12.01 -9.17
N VAL A 46 17.32 10.71 -9.32
CA VAL A 46 17.86 9.86 -8.24
C VAL A 46 19.24 10.34 -7.75
N SER A 47 20.00 11.07 -8.58
CA SER A 47 21.26 11.71 -8.17
C SER A 47 21.08 12.98 -7.35
N ASN A 48 19.91 13.60 -7.38
CA ASN A 48 19.59 14.81 -6.62
C ASN A 48 19.00 14.44 -5.26
N SER A 49 19.77 14.66 -4.19
CA SER A 49 19.34 14.33 -2.83
C SER A 49 18.07 15.09 -2.41
N LYS A 50 17.86 16.31 -2.91
CA LYS A 50 16.68 17.12 -2.58
C LYS A 50 15.40 16.53 -3.14
N ALA A 51 15.44 16.03 -4.37
CA ALA A 51 14.28 15.38 -4.99
C ALA A 51 13.82 14.15 -4.18
N ILE A 52 14.76 13.38 -3.63
CA ILE A 52 14.44 12.24 -2.76
C ILE A 52 13.79 12.70 -1.44
N GLU A 53 14.28 13.79 -0.85
CA GLU A 53 13.71 14.35 0.38
C GLU A 53 12.27 14.86 0.15
N GLU A 54 12.02 15.57 -0.95
CA GLU A 54 10.70 16.06 -1.33
C GLU A 54 9.70 14.90 -1.49
N VAL A 55 10.09 13.88 -2.26
CA VAL A 55 9.32 12.63 -2.44
C VAL A 55 8.97 11.97 -1.10
N MET A 56 9.91 11.94 -0.15
CA MET A 56 9.66 11.39 1.19
C MET A 56 8.68 12.23 2.01
N VAL A 57 8.76 13.56 1.93
CA VAL A 57 7.85 14.47 2.63
C VAL A 57 6.43 14.32 2.08
N GLU A 58 6.27 14.33 0.75
CA GLU A 58 4.96 14.19 0.11
C GLU A 58 4.31 12.84 0.44
N LEU A 59 5.06 11.73 0.32
CA LEU A 59 4.54 10.42 0.70
C LEU A 59 4.19 10.35 2.19
N SER A 60 4.96 11.02 3.05
CA SER A 60 4.64 11.08 4.47
C SER A 60 3.36 11.88 4.74
N GLN A 61 3.10 12.93 3.98
CA GLN A 61 1.86 13.71 4.10
C GLN A 61 0.63 12.90 3.63
N ILE A 62 0.77 12.14 2.55
CA ILE A 62 -0.33 11.31 2.00
C ILE A 62 -0.61 10.10 2.90
N THR A 63 0.43 9.38 3.30
CA THR A 63 0.29 8.10 4.02
C THR A 63 0.27 8.23 5.54
N GLY A 64 0.69 9.39 6.07
CA GLY A 64 0.88 9.59 7.51
C GLY A 64 2.01 8.75 8.10
N GLN A 65 2.85 8.11 7.29
CA GLN A 65 3.94 7.23 7.71
C GLN A 65 5.25 7.69 7.09
N LYS A 66 6.35 7.56 7.84
CA LYS A 66 7.68 7.82 7.30
C LYS A 66 8.04 6.74 6.27
N PRO A 67 8.24 7.09 4.98
CA PRO A 67 8.57 6.11 3.95
C PRO A 67 9.97 5.52 4.15
N TYR A 68 10.19 4.31 3.65
CA TYR A 68 11.52 3.70 3.61
C TYR A 68 12.20 4.02 2.28
N GLN A 69 13.40 4.58 2.34
CA GLN A 69 14.21 4.86 1.16
C GLN A 69 14.84 3.57 0.61
N THR A 70 14.47 3.20 -0.60
CA THR A 70 15.04 2.04 -1.30
C THR A 70 16.23 2.46 -2.17
N VAL A 71 17.33 1.71 -2.08
CA VAL A 71 18.54 1.94 -2.88
C VAL A 71 18.72 0.85 -3.94
N ALA A 72 19.38 1.18 -5.05
CA ALA A 72 19.66 0.23 -6.11
C ALA A 72 20.58 -0.90 -5.60
N LYS A 73 20.21 -2.15 -5.87
CA LYS A 73 21.01 -3.33 -5.47
C LYS A 73 22.18 -3.60 -6.41
N LYS A 74 22.07 -3.22 -7.68
CA LYS A 74 23.08 -3.42 -8.73
C LYS A 74 23.18 -2.16 -9.57
N SER A 75 24.40 -1.83 -9.98
CA SER A 75 24.64 -0.79 -10.98
C SER A 75 24.29 -1.33 -12.36
N LEU A 76 23.54 -0.55 -13.13
CA LEU A 76 23.16 -0.85 -14.50
C LEU A 76 23.61 0.35 -15.34
N ALA A 77 24.45 0.12 -16.35
CA ALA A 77 24.97 1.20 -17.20
C ALA A 77 23.97 1.66 -18.29
N SER A 78 22.86 0.95 -18.45
CA SER A 78 21.83 1.23 -19.46
C SER A 78 20.82 2.29 -19.02
N TRP A 79 20.88 2.74 -17.78
CA TRP A 79 19.94 3.68 -17.15
C TRP A 79 20.72 4.67 -16.30
#